data_AF-A0A5E4WR67-F1
#
_entry.id   AF-A0A5E4WR67-F1
#
_cell.length_a   1.000
_cell.length_b   1.000
_cell.length_c   1.000
_cell.angle_alpha   90.00
_cell.angle_beta   90.00
_cell.angle_gamma   90.00
#
_symmetry.space_group_name_H-M   'P 1'
#
loop_
_entity.id
_entity.type
_entity.pdbx_description
1 polymer ?
#
loop_
_entity_poly.entity_id
_entity_poly.type
_entity_poly.pdbx_seq_one_letter_code
_entity_poly.pdbx_strand_id
1 'polypeptide(L)'
;MAANTLRWTEEQLAAHQKRTAEPARAGVTEGGQAVALPVATGALREPDMNKTEAEYAQMLEARRVSGEILWWAYEAMTLKLADNTRYTPDFLVMLADGALEVHETKGGFIREDGWLKLKVAAGMFPFRFFLCQKQAKKAGGGWTIRRV
;
A
#
# COMPACT_ATOMS: atom_id res chain seq x y z
N MET A 1 -4.06 -20.26 -27.26
CA MET A 1 -4.42 -18.93 -26.72
C MET A 1 -3.34 -17.96 -27.17
N ALA A 2 -3.59 -17.16 -28.22
CA ALA A 2 -2.60 -16.25 -28.79
C ALA A 2 -2.66 -14.88 -28.08
N ALA A 3 -1.51 -14.38 -27.63
CA ALA A 3 -1.39 -13.07 -27.01
C ALA A 3 -1.60 -11.95 -28.04
N ASN A 4 -2.60 -11.09 -27.80
CA ASN A 4 -2.86 -9.90 -28.60
C ASN A 4 -1.77 -8.86 -28.33
N THR A 5 -0.65 -8.95 -29.06
CA THR A 5 0.35 -7.87 -29.11
C THR A 5 -0.03 -6.97 -30.27
N LEU A 6 -0.50 -5.75 -29.97
CA LEU A 6 -0.68 -4.71 -30.97
C LEU A 6 0.71 -4.33 -31.52
N ARG A 7 1.18 -5.03 -32.56
CA ARG A 7 2.39 -4.66 -33.29
C ARG A 7 1.99 -3.66 -34.36
N TRP A 8 2.43 -2.42 -34.17
CA TRP A 8 2.30 -1.41 -35.20
C TRP A 8 3.21 -1.77 -36.37
N THR A 9 2.67 -1.73 -37.59
CA THR A 9 3.48 -1.84 -38.80
C THR A 9 4.34 -0.58 -38.96
N GLU A 10 5.45 -0.69 -39.69
CA GLU A 10 6.33 0.46 -39.97
C GLU A 10 5.58 1.62 -40.62
N GLU A 11 4.59 1.29 -41.45
CA GLU A 11 3.72 2.26 -42.13
C GLU A 11 2.78 2.97 -41.14
N GLN A 12 2.21 2.24 -40.18
CA GLN A 12 1.37 2.82 -39.12
C GLN A 12 2.18 3.70 -38.16
N LEU A 13 3.42 3.29 -37.84
CA LEU A 13 4.35 4.07 -37.03
C LEU A 13 4.72 5.38 -37.75
N ALA A 14 5.06 5.33 -39.05
CA ALA A 14 5.39 6.50 -39.84
C ALA A 14 4.20 7.47 -39.99
N ALA A 15 2.98 6.94 -40.17
CA ALA A 15 1.76 7.74 -40.23
C ALA A 15 1.40 8.42 -38.90
N HIS A 16 1.76 7.81 -37.77
CA HIS A 16 1.62 8.45 -36.47
C HIS A 16 2.71 9.46 -36.21
N GLN A 17 3.97 9.16 -36.56
CA GLN A 17 5.06 10.15 -36.46
C GLN A 17 4.78 11.39 -37.30
N LYS A 18 4.20 11.26 -38.50
CA LYS A 18 3.77 12.41 -39.32
C LYS A 18 2.59 13.18 -38.72
N ARG A 19 1.69 12.51 -37.99
CA ARG A 19 0.54 13.15 -37.30
C ARG A 19 0.94 13.85 -36.01
N THR A 20 1.88 13.25 -35.28
CA THR A 20 2.34 13.71 -33.97
C THR A 20 3.59 14.58 -34.07
N ALA A 21 4.15 14.76 -35.28
CA ALA A 21 5.21 15.73 -35.53
C ALA A 21 4.68 17.13 -35.19
N GLU A 22 4.95 17.55 -33.95
CA GLU A 22 4.79 18.91 -33.47
C GLU A 22 5.50 19.84 -34.49
N PRO A 23 4.89 20.95 -34.93
CA PRO A 23 5.66 21.94 -35.67
C PRO A 23 6.85 22.34 -34.80
N ALA A 24 8.05 22.37 -35.39
CA ALA A 24 9.27 22.77 -34.71
C ALA A 24 8.98 24.04 -33.89
N ARG A 25 9.07 23.92 -32.55
CA ARG A 25 8.79 25.03 -31.64
C ARG A 25 9.65 26.20 -32.06
N ALA A 26 9.03 27.28 -32.53
CA ALA A 26 9.70 28.56 -32.68
C ALA A 26 10.37 28.88 -31.34
N GLY A 27 11.65 29.26 -31.40
CA GLY A 27 12.57 29.33 -30.26
C GLY A 27 11.92 29.91 -29.00
N VAL A 28 12.12 29.22 -27.89
CA VAL A 28 11.73 29.70 -26.55
C VAL A 28 12.48 31.01 -26.31
N THR A 29 11.76 32.12 -26.23
CA THR A 29 12.29 33.37 -25.69
C THR A 29 12.64 33.12 -24.22
N GLU A 30 13.93 33.16 -23.90
CA GLU A 30 14.41 33.15 -22.51
C GLU A 30 13.81 34.35 -21.77
N GLY A 31 12.86 34.11 -20.88
CA GLY A 31 12.19 35.19 -20.13
C GLY A 31 10.90 34.81 -19.40
N GLY A 32 10.34 33.61 -19.60
CA GLY A 32 9.18 33.15 -18.83
C GLY A 32 9.59 32.59 -17.47
N GLN A 33 9.23 33.26 -16.37
CA GLN A 33 9.32 32.67 -15.03
C GLN A 33 8.56 31.33 -15.02
N ALA A 34 9.25 30.26 -14.62
CA ALA A 34 8.63 28.95 -14.45
C ALA A 34 7.52 29.05 -13.39
N VAL A 35 6.27 28.93 -13.81
CA VAL A 35 5.14 28.84 -12.90
C VAL A 35 5.30 27.53 -12.14
N ALA A 36 5.53 27.60 -10.83
CA ALA A 36 5.67 26.43 -9.99
C ALA A 36 4.43 25.54 -10.16
N LEU A 37 4.64 24.28 -10.58
CA LEU A 37 3.57 23.29 -10.64
C LEU A 37 2.96 23.15 -9.23
N PRO A 38 1.64 23.03 -9.11
CA PRO A 38 1.00 22.85 -7.81
C PRO A 38 1.57 21.61 -7.13
N VAL A 39 2.31 21.82 -6.03
CA VAL A 39 2.79 20.75 -5.16
C VAL A 39 1.68 20.50 -4.14
N ALA A 40 1.33 19.23 -3.89
CA ALA A 40 0.40 18.89 -2.83
C ALA A 40 0.99 19.34 -1.47
N THR A 41 0.43 20.38 -0.87
CA THR A 41 0.84 20.94 0.43
C THR A 41 0.12 20.29 1.61
N GLY A 42 -0.35 19.04 1.43
CA GLY A 42 -1.02 18.32 2.51
C GLY A 42 -0.06 18.11 3.67
N ALA A 43 -0.41 18.62 4.85
CA ALA A 43 0.30 18.24 6.06
C ALA A 43 0.19 16.71 6.22
N LEU A 44 1.33 16.04 6.37
CA LEU A 44 1.36 14.65 6.80
C LEU A 44 0.75 14.61 8.20
N ARG A 45 -0.49 14.14 8.31
CA ARG A 45 -1.07 13.83 9.62
C ARG A 45 -0.26 12.68 10.17
N GLU A 46 0.46 12.91 11.25
CA GLU A 46 1.07 11.80 11.99
C GLU A 46 -0.06 10.87 12.43
N PRO A 47 0.02 9.57 12.11
CA PRO A 47 -1.03 8.65 12.49
C PRO A 47 -1.16 8.57 14.01
N ASP A 48 -2.37 8.82 14.53
CA ASP A 48 -2.71 8.64 15.95
C ASP A 48 -2.85 7.14 16.26
N MET A 49 -1.71 6.43 16.32
CA MET A 49 -1.69 5.04 16.73
C MET A 49 -2.14 4.91 18.19
N ASN A 50 -3.02 3.95 18.46
CA ASN A 50 -3.30 3.54 19.82
C ASN A 50 -2.07 2.85 20.43
N LYS A 51 -2.08 2.64 21.76
CA LYS A 51 -0.95 2.02 22.46
C LYS A 51 -0.57 0.62 21.94
N THR A 52 -1.55 -0.15 21.47
CA THR A 52 -1.33 -1.51 20.96
C THR A 52 -0.66 -1.45 19.58
N GLU A 53 -1.14 -0.59 18.69
CA GLU A 53 -0.56 -0.32 17.37
C GLU A 53 0.85 0.25 17.49
N ALA A 54 1.08 1.21 18.39
CA ALA A 54 2.40 1.79 18.60
C ALA A 54 3.44 0.78 19.11
N GLU A 55 3.03 -0.17 19.97
CA GLU A 55 3.89 -1.26 20.41
C GLU A 55 4.13 -2.28 19.27
N TYR A 56 3.14 -2.50 18.39
CA TYR A 56 3.32 -3.35 17.21
C TYR A 56 4.26 -2.71 16.18
N ALA A 57 4.12 -1.41 15.94
CA ALA A 57 5.00 -0.64 15.06
C ALA A 57 6.46 -0.72 15.52
N GLN A 58 6.72 -0.64 16.83
CA GLN A 58 8.07 -0.83 17.38
C GLN A 58 8.63 -2.24 17.09
N MET A 59 7.78 -3.28 17.18
CA MET A 59 8.17 -4.64 16.82
C MET A 59 8.48 -4.76 15.32
N LEU A 60 7.66 -4.16 14.45
CA LEU A 60 7.92 -4.13 13.01
C LEU A 60 9.22 -3.39 12.71
N GLU A 61 9.47 -2.26 13.35
CA GLU A 61 10.70 -1.50 13.14
C GLU A 61 11.94 -2.29 13.57
N ALA A 62 11.87 -3.02 14.69
CA ALA A 62 12.95 -3.92 15.09
C ALA A 62 13.21 -5.02 14.04
N ARG A 63 12.15 -5.59 13.45
CA ARG A 63 12.25 -6.57 12.35
C ARG A 63 12.78 -5.95 11.05
N ARG A 64 12.52 -4.66 10.83
CA ARG A 64 13.04 -3.92 9.67
C ARG A 64 14.54 -3.71 9.79
N VAL A 65 14.98 -3.33 10.99
CA VAL A 65 16.40 -3.16 11.32
C VAL A 65 17.15 -4.50 11.26
N SER A 66 16.52 -5.62 11.64
CA SER A 66 17.13 -6.95 11.50
C SER A 66 17.18 -7.49 10.06
N GLY A 67 16.50 -6.81 9.12
CA GLY A 67 16.42 -7.23 7.71
C GLY A 67 15.41 -8.33 7.42
N GLU A 68 14.58 -8.72 8.40
CA GLU A 68 13.47 -9.68 8.17
C GLU A 68 12.36 -9.07 7.31
N ILE A 69 12.11 -7.77 7.47
CA ILE A 69 11.17 -7.01 6.65
C ILE A 69 11.93 -5.87 5.98
N LEU A 70 11.55 -5.56 4.74
CA LEU A 70 12.16 -4.47 3.98
C LEU A 70 11.47 -3.15 4.28
N TRP A 71 10.16 -3.21 4.51
CA TRP A 71 9.33 -2.03 4.63
C TRP A 71 8.04 -2.33 5.37
N TRP A 72 7.49 -1.33 6.06
CA TRP A 72 6.15 -1.36 6.60
C TRP A 72 5.54 0.03 6.58
N ALA A 73 4.21 0.12 6.57
CA ALA A 73 3.49 1.37 6.74
C ALA A 73 2.15 1.16 7.46
N TYR A 74 1.73 2.19 8.20
CA TYR A 74 0.49 2.21 8.97
C TYR A 74 -0.66 2.83 8.17
N GLU A 75 -1.82 2.18 8.16
CA GLU A 75 -3.06 2.59 7.45
C GLU A 75 -2.83 3.04 5.99
N ALA A 76 -1.80 2.50 5.33
CA ALA A 76 -1.30 3.01 4.04
C ALA A 76 -2.18 2.65 2.84
N MET A 77 -3.14 1.73 3.01
CA MET A 77 -4.03 1.30 1.93
C MET A 77 -5.47 1.13 2.42
N THR A 78 -6.42 1.33 1.53
CA THR A 78 -7.84 1.04 1.78
C THR A 78 -8.37 0.15 0.68
N LEU A 79 -8.83 -1.04 1.03
CA LEU A 79 -9.36 -2.05 0.14
C LEU A 79 -10.88 -1.87 -0.02
N LYS A 80 -11.37 -1.89 -1.27
CA LYS A 80 -12.81 -1.91 -1.55
C LYS A 80 -13.31 -3.35 -1.47
N LEU A 81 -14.21 -3.65 -0.53
CA LEU A 81 -14.81 -4.97 -0.34
C LEU A 81 -16.17 -5.11 -1.03
N ALA A 82 -16.95 -4.03 -1.04
CA ALA A 82 -18.23 -3.92 -1.75
C ALA A 82 -18.51 -2.44 -2.06
N ASP A 83 -19.66 -2.10 -2.66
CA ASP A 83 -19.95 -0.73 -3.11
C ASP A 83 -19.84 0.34 -2.02
N ASN A 84 -20.33 0.05 -0.82
CA ASN A 84 -20.23 0.94 0.34
C ASN A 84 -19.43 0.32 1.49
N THR A 85 -18.56 -0.65 1.20
CA THR A 85 -17.79 -1.35 2.22
C THR A 85 -16.30 -1.28 1.90
N ARG A 86 -15.57 -0.69 2.83
CA ARG A 86 -14.11 -0.53 2.76
C ARG A 86 -13.47 -1.16 3.98
N TYR A 87 -12.21 -1.54 3.79
CA TYR A 87 -11.35 -2.08 4.83
C TYR A 87 -9.97 -1.45 4.72
N THR A 88 -9.56 -0.77 5.78
CA THR A 88 -8.24 -0.17 5.94
C THR A 88 -7.53 -1.02 7.00
N PRO A 89 -6.53 -1.82 6.63
CA PRO A 89 -5.75 -2.56 7.63
C PRO A 89 -4.82 -1.64 8.42
N ASP A 90 -4.50 -2.06 9.64
CA ASP A 90 -3.58 -1.31 10.50
C ASP A 90 -2.18 -1.22 9.88
N PHE A 91 -1.61 -2.34 9.40
CA PHE A 91 -0.26 -2.38 8.84
C PHE A 91 -0.18 -3.14 7.53
N LEU A 92 0.57 -2.57 6.58
CA LEU A 92 1.07 -3.27 5.40
C LEU A 92 2.57 -3.49 5.58
N VAL A 93 3.03 -4.72 5.35
CA VAL A 93 4.41 -5.16 5.59
C VAL A 93 4.94 -5.83 4.33
N MET A 94 6.17 -5.50 3.93
CA MET A 94 6.91 -6.18 2.88
C MET A 94 8.05 -6.98 3.51
N LEU A 95 8.01 -8.30 3.34
CA LEU A 95 9.08 -9.19 3.80
C LEU A 95 10.33 -9.08 2.93
N ALA A 96 11.45 -9.62 3.43
CA ALA A 96 12.70 -9.75 2.67
C ALA A 96 12.56 -10.51 1.34
N ASP A 97 11.61 -11.44 1.23
CA ASP A 97 11.31 -12.19 -0.01
C ASP A 97 10.41 -11.41 -0.99
N GLY A 98 10.02 -10.18 -0.65
CA GLY A 98 9.13 -9.33 -1.44
C GLY A 98 7.64 -9.65 -1.28
N ALA A 99 7.26 -10.63 -0.45
CA ALA A 99 5.87 -10.91 -0.17
C ALA A 99 5.24 -9.78 0.65
N LEU A 100 3.98 -9.44 0.32
CA LEU A 100 3.19 -8.46 1.05
C LEU A 100 2.28 -9.15 2.06
N GLU A 101 2.38 -8.69 3.30
CA GLU A 101 1.58 -9.13 4.41
C GLU A 101 0.72 -7.97 4.95
N VAL A 102 -0.52 -8.29 5.26
CA VAL A 102 -1.47 -7.38 5.90
C VAL A 102 -1.64 -7.81 7.33
N HIS A 103 -1.26 -6.96 8.27
CA HIS A 103 -1.30 -7.27 9.70
C HIS A 103 -2.39 -6.41 10.35
N GLU A 104 -3.44 -7.08 10.81
CA GLU A 104 -4.51 -6.47 11.59
C GLU A 104 -4.20 -6.67 13.08
N THR A 105 -3.92 -5.59 13.80
CA THR A 105 -3.64 -5.65 15.23
C THR A 105 -4.94 -5.58 16.02
N LYS A 106 -5.06 -6.44 17.03
CA LYS A 106 -6.19 -6.44 17.95
C LYS A 106 -5.71 -6.48 19.39
N GLY A 107 -6.34 -5.65 20.21
CA GLY A 107 -6.29 -5.78 21.67
C GLY A 107 -7.10 -6.98 22.18
N GLY A 108 -7.32 -7.03 23.49
CA GLY A 108 -8.00 -8.18 24.13
C GLY A 108 -9.47 -8.38 23.75
N PHE A 109 -10.13 -7.38 23.14
CA PHE A 109 -11.53 -7.49 22.70
C PHE A 109 -11.61 -7.40 21.17
N ILE A 110 -12.15 -8.46 20.54
CA ILE A 110 -12.35 -8.52 19.09
C ILE A 110 -13.76 -8.02 18.81
N ARG A 111 -13.90 -6.95 18.03
CA ARG A 111 -15.20 -6.59 17.43
C ARG A 111 -15.44 -7.47 16.20
N GLU A 112 -16.60 -8.11 16.14
CA GLU A 112 -16.94 -9.08 15.09
C GLU A 112 -16.86 -8.51 13.66
N ASP A 113 -17.28 -7.25 13.48
CA ASP A 113 -17.28 -6.59 12.16
C ASP A 113 -15.88 -6.48 11.53
N GLY A 114 -14.86 -6.23 12.35
CA GLY A 114 -13.48 -6.11 11.86
C GLY A 114 -12.92 -7.45 11.38
N TRP A 115 -13.28 -8.53 12.06
CA TRP A 115 -12.83 -9.88 11.70
C TRP A 115 -13.46 -10.37 10.40
N LEU A 116 -14.75 -10.07 10.18
CA LEU A 116 -15.42 -10.42 8.92
C LEU A 116 -14.78 -9.69 7.74
N LYS A 117 -14.52 -8.38 7.85
CA LYS A 117 -13.86 -7.60 6.79
C LYS A 117 -12.47 -8.13 6.46
N LEU A 118 -11.69 -8.49 7.48
CA LEU A 118 -10.36 -9.10 7.31
C LEU A 118 -10.45 -10.42 6.52
N LYS A 119 -11.38 -11.30 6.89
CA LYS A 119 -11.60 -12.57 6.18
C LYS A 119 -12.06 -12.39 4.74
N VAL A 120 -12.99 -11.47 4.51
CA VAL A 120 -13.47 -11.14 3.17
C VAL A 120 -12.31 -10.60 2.33
N ALA A 121 -11.51 -9.68 2.87
CA ALA A 121 -10.33 -9.16 2.19
C ALA A 121 -9.31 -10.27 1.85
N ALA A 122 -9.09 -11.22 2.77
CA ALA A 122 -8.21 -12.36 2.56
C ALA A 122 -8.65 -13.28 1.41
N GLY A 123 -9.96 -13.37 1.14
CA GLY A 123 -10.48 -14.10 -0.01
C GLY A 123 -10.42 -13.33 -1.34
N MET A 124 -10.29 -12.00 -1.29
CA MET A 124 -10.39 -11.13 -2.47
C MET A 124 -9.04 -10.64 -3.02
N PHE A 125 -8.05 -10.45 -2.15
CA PHE A 125 -6.79 -9.79 -2.52
C PHE A 125 -5.60 -10.75 -2.40
N PRO A 126 -4.57 -10.60 -3.27
CA PRO A 126 -3.41 -11.50 -3.32
C PRO A 126 -2.36 -11.19 -2.22
N PHE A 127 -2.79 -10.81 -1.02
CA PHE A 127 -1.90 -10.55 0.12
C PHE A 127 -2.00 -11.68 1.15
N ARG A 128 -0.96 -11.83 1.99
CA ARG A 128 -1.04 -12.72 3.15
C ARG A 128 -1.65 -11.95 4.32
N PHE A 129 -2.80 -12.38 4.83
CA PHE A 129 -3.46 -11.69 5.93
C PHE A 129 -3.17 -12.36 7.27
N PHE A 130 -2.89 -11.54 8.27
CA PHE A 130 -2.55 -11.98 9.62
C PHE A 130 -3.33 -11.20 10.66
N LEU A 131 -3.85 -11.94 11.64
CA LEU A 131 -4.39 -11.39 12.87
C LEU A 131 -3.30 -11.37 13.94
N CYS A 132 -3.02 -10.20 14.48
CA CYS A 132 -1.94 -9.95 15.43
C CYS A 132 -2.52 -9.56 16.79
N GLN A 133 -2.56 -10.51 17.71
CA GLN A 133 -3.19 -10.32 19.02
C GLN A 133 -2.15 -10.12 20.11
N LYS A 134 -2.29 -9.04 20.86
CA LYS A 134 -1.42 -8.79 22.01
C LYS A 134 -1.74 -9.76 23.15
N GLN A 135 -0.75 -10.50 23.61
CA GLN A 135 -0.93 -11.37 24.76
C GLN A 135 -0.89 -10.57 26.07
N ALA A 136 -1.65 -11.02 27.05
CA ALA A 136 -1.61 -10.42 28.39
C ALA A 136 -0.24 -10.66 29.03
N LYS A 137 0.23 -9.70 29.84
CA LYS A 137 1.52 -9.83 30.56
C LYS A 137 1.60 -11.11 31.41
N LYS A 138 0.49 -11.53 32.01
CA LYS A 138 0.38 -12.76 32.80
C LYS A 138 0.56 -14.06 32.01
N ALA A 139 0.46 -13.99 30.67
CA ALA A 139 0.58 -15.13 29.77
C ALA A 139 1.93 -15.17 29.03
N GLY A 140 2.93 -14.38 29.48
CA GLY A 140 4.26 -14.30 28.85
C GLY A 140 4.46 -13.08 27.95
N GLY A 141 3.40 -12.29 27.69
CA GLY A 141 3.48 -11.11 26.83
C GLY A 141 3.73 -11.44 25.35
N GLY A 142 4.13 -10.43 24.58
CA GLY A 142 4.37 -10.58 23.14
C GLY A 142 3.10 -10.63 22.28
N TRP A 143 3.24 -11.22 21.10
CA TRP A 143 2.24 -11.20 20.04
C TRP A 143 1.92 -12.59 19.53
N THR A 144 0.64 -12.92 19.46
CA THR A 144 0.14 -14.10 18.74
C THR A 144 -0.20 -13.66 17.33
N ILE A 145 0.60 -14.09 16.35
CA ILE A 145 0.40 -13.79 14.94
C ILE A 145 -0.17 -15.05 14.28
N ARG A 146 -1.39 -14.95 13.74
CA ARG A 146 -2.07 -16.07 13.07
C ARG A 146 -2.44 -15.68 11.67
N ARG A 147 -2.16 -16.55 10.71
CA ARG A 147 -2.67 -16.39 9.35
C ARG A 147 -4.18 -16.60 9.33
N VAL A 148 -4.87 -15.75 8.59
CA VAL A 148 -6.33 -15.80 8.37
C VAL A 148 -6.67 -16.74 7.22
#